data_AF-A0A0Q5IH14-F1
#
_entry.id   AF-A0A0Q5IH14-F1
#
_cell.length_a   1.000
_cell.length_b   1.000
_cell.length_c   1.000
_cell.angle_alpha   90.00
_cell.angle_beta   90.00
_cell.angle_gamma   90.00
#
_symmetry.space_group_name_H-M   'P 1'
#
loop_
_entity.id
_entity.type
_entity.pdbx_description
1 polymer ?
#
loop_
_entity_poly.entity_id
_entity_poly.type
_entity_poly.pdbx_seq_one_letter_code
_entity_poly.pdbx_strand_id
1 'polypeptide(L)'
;MAITMNSSLRCVSLLALAVALSPLAPAQTAPSAPLISVRQDAKLGPILVGPDGRTLYLFTKDGTGRSSCTGLCAVAWPPLTATKLPARLAGLKGQLSLIQRADGEPQVAYNGIPLYYWKDDTKPGDTTGQGVMSVWFAVNPAPTVQMGRAAALGSVLTGSNGMTLYTFSKDTAGVSTCVGACAVNWPPLLVAQLPTRGIAVRGGLATLIRPDGSRQVTYQDKPLYYWKGDLKPGDAAGEGVMNVWSAARP
;
A
#
# COMPACT_ATOMS: atom_id res chain seq x y z
N MET A 1 -14.98 -73.92 -68.56
CA MET A 1 -14.08 -72.75 -68.54
C MET A 1 -14.98 -71.53 -68.36
N ALA A 2 -15.09 -71.04 -67.13
CA ALA A 2 -16.17 -70.15 -66.69
C ALA A 2 -15.78 -68.66 -66.80
N ILE A 3 -16.81 -67.87 -67.09
CA ILE A 3 -16.86 -66.46 -67.46
C ILE A 3 -16.61 -65.55 -66.25
N THR A 4 -15.85 -64.46 -66.42
CA THR A 4 -15.82 -63.34 -65.47
C THR A 4 -16.09 -62.02 -66.20
N MET A 5 -17.26 -61.43 -65.93
CA MET A 5 -17.60 -60.03 -66.23
C MET A 5 -17.32 -59.19 -64.98
N ASN A 6 -16.66 -58.04 -65.13
CA ASN A 6 -16.38 -57.09 -64.05
C ASN A 6 -17.25 -55.83 -64.25
N SER A 7 -18.17 -55.56 -63.33
CA SER A 7 -19.11 -54.45 -63.38
C SER A 7 -18.66 -53.29 -62.48
N SER A 8 -18.63 -52.09 -63.06
CA SER A 8 -18.21 -50.84 -62.42
C SER A 8 -19.41 -50.18 -61.73
N LEU A 9 -19.34 -49.89 -60.42
CA LEU A 9 -20.28 -48.96 -59.76
C LEU A 9 -19.56 -47.68 -59.32
N ARG A 10 -20.06 -46.53 -59.80
CA ARG A 10 -19.68 -45.18 -59.33
C ARG A 10 -20.68 -44.73 -58.26
N CYS A 11 -20.21 -44.44 -57.06
CA CYS A 11 -20.98 -43.77 -56.01
C CYS A 11 -20.99 -42.26 -56.25
N VAL A 12 -22.19 -41.65 -56.33
CA VAL A 12 -22.40 -40.20 -56.34
C VAL A 12 -22.75 -39.77 -54.92
N SER A 13 -21.88 -39.00 -54.27
CA SER A 13 -22.10 -38.48 -52.91
C SER A 13 -22.81 -37.13 -52.96
N LEU A 14 -24.00 -37.05 -52.33
CA LEU A 14 -24.73 -35.81 -52.06
C LEU A 14 -24.13 -35.09 -50.84
N LEU A 15 -23.68 -33.84 -51.01
CA LEU A 15 -23.36 -32.94 -49.89
C LEU A 15 -24.64 -32.29 -49.37
N ALA A 16 -25.02 -32.60 -48.13
CA ALA A 16 -26.05 -31.88 -47.39
C ALA A 16 -25.41 -30.75 -46.56
N LEU A 17 -25.86 -29.50 -46.79
CA LEU A 17 -25.39 -28.32 -46.06
C LEU A 17 -26.16 -28.21 -44.72
N ALA A 18 -25.54 -28.62 -43.62
CA ALA A 18 -26.10 -28.47 -42.28
C ALA A 18 -25.80 -27.07 -41.74
N VAL A 19 -26.84 -26.24 -41.57
CA VAL A 19 -26.75 -24.95 -40.87
C VAL A 19 -26.73 -25.22 -39.37
N ALA A 20 -25.56 -25.14 -38.73
CA ALA A 20 -25.42 -25.29 -37.29
C ALA A 20 -25.85 -23.99 -36.59
N LEU A 21 -27.00 -24.00 -35.89
CA LEU A 21 -27.34 -22.96 -34.93
C LEU A 21 -26.47 -23.13 -33.68
N SER A 22 -25.45 -22.29 -33.50
CA SER A 22 -24.69 -22.21 -32.25
C SER A 22 -25.55 -21.56 -31.15
N PRO A 23 -25.74 -22.20 -29.98
CA PRO A 23 -26.46 -21.59 -28.87
C PRO A 23 -25.68 -20.39 -28.32
N LEU A 24 -26.34 -19.25 -28.12
CA LEU A 24 -25.77 -18.11 -27.40
C LEU A 24 -25.46 -18.53 -25.96
N ALA A 25 -24.18 -18.51 -25.58
CA ALA A 25 -23.79 -18.60 -24.19
C ALA A 25 -24.27 -17.34 -23.44
N PRO A 26 -24.84 -17.46 -22.22
CA PRO A 26 -25.20 -16.29 -21.43
C PRO A 26 -23.94 -15.46 -21.14
N ALA A 27 -24.03 -14.16 -21.41
CA ALA A 27 -22.96 -13.21 -21.12
C ALA A 27 -22.66 -13.22 -19.61
N GLN A 28 -21.52 -13.77 -19.22
CA GLN A 28 -21.02 -13.64 -17.85
C GLN A 28 -20.63 -12.17 -17.65
N THR A 29 -21.31 -11.50 -16.72
CA THR A 29 -20.91 -10.18 -16.26
C THR A 29 -19.50 -10.27 -15.67
N ALA A 30 -18.53 -9.60 -16.32
CA ALA A 30 -17.19 -9.48 -15.79
C ALA A 30 -17.25 -8.84 -14.39
N PRO A 31 -16.52 -9.36 -13.40
CA PRO A 31 -16.49 -8.75 -12.07
C PRO A 31 -15.99 -7.31 -12.20
N SER A 32 -16.72 -6.36 -11.60
CA SER A 32 -16.30 -4.96 -11.56
C SER A 32 -14.96 -4.83 -10.82
N ALA A 33 -14.08 -3.97 -11.32
CA ALA A 33 -12.81 -3.70 -10.68
C ALA A 33 -13.05 -3.22 -9.22
N PRO A 34 -12.26 -3.71 -8.24
CA PRO A 34 -12.41 -3.31 -6.85
C PRO A 34 -12.13 -1.81 -6.67
N LEU A 35 -12.79 -1.19 -5.68
CA LEU A 35 -12.61 0.23 -5.38
C LEU A 35 -11.15 0.60 -5.07
N ILE A 36 -10.46 -0.27 -4.34
CA ILE A 36 -9.03 -0.18 -4.10
C ILE A 36 -8.39 -1.55 -4.22
N SER A 37 -7.15 -1.59 -4.70
CA SER A 37 -6.30 -2.79 -4.77
C SER A 37 -4.89 -2.49 -4.29
N VAL A 38 -4.07 -3.54 -4.18
CA VAL A 38 -2.62 -3.40 -3.97
C VAL A 38 -1.90 -3.71 -5.27
N ARG A 39 -0.97 -2.84 -5.65
CA ARG A 39 0.02 -3.08 -6.70
C ARG A 39 1.41 -3.17 -6.07
N GLN A 40 2.25 -4.08 -6.56
CA GLN A 40 3.68 -4.09 -6.23
C GLN A 40 4.41 -3.11 -7.15
N ASP A 41 4.90 -2.02 -6.58
CA ASP A 41 5.79 -1.09 -7.26
C ASP A 41 7.25 -1.50 -7.05
N ALA A 42 8.05 -1.45 -8.11
CA ALA A 42 9.44 -1.90 -8.05
C ALA A 42 10.32 -1.05 -7.10
N LYS A 43 9.95 0.21 -6.85
CA LYS A 43 10.72 1.15 -6.02
C LYS A 43 10.05 1.39 -4.67
N LEU A 44 8.72 1.50 -4.65
CA LEU A 44 7.95 1.87 -3.46
C LEU A 44 7.39 0.66 -2.70
N GLY A 45 7.49 -0.55 -3.27
CA GLY A 45 6.91 -1.76 -2.70
C GLY A 45 5.38 -1.78 -2.85
N PRO A 46 4.64 -2.39 -1.91
CA PRO A 46 3.18 -2.45 -1.99
C PRO A 46 2.57 -1.05 -1.85
N ILE A 47 1.74 -0.66 -2.81
CA ILE A 47 1.01 0.61 -2.80
C ILE A 47 -0.46 0.39 -3.16
N LEU A 48 -1.32 1.29 -2.67
CA LEU A 48 -2.73 1.31 -3.03
C LEU A 48 -2.93 1.90 -4.43
N VAL A 49 -3.85 1.29 -5.17
CA VAL A 49 -4.32 1.77 -6.47
C VAL A 49 -5.84 1.79 -6.52
N GLY A 50 -6.41 2.71 -7.29
CA GLY A 50 -7.86 2.79 -7.53
C GLY A 50 -8.37 1.79 -8.58
N PRO A 51 -9.65 1.89 -8.99
CA PRO A 51 -10.29 0.95 -9.92
C PRO A 51 -9.62 0.91 -11.30
N ASP A 52 -9.04 2.03 -11.71
CA ASP A 52 -8.31 2.22 -12.96
C ASP A 52 -6.82 1.88 -12.84
N GLY A 53 -6.38 1.32 -11.71
CA GLY A 53 -4.98 0.96 -11.49
C GLY A 53 -4.04 2.14 -11.27
N ARG A 54 -4.54 3.38 -11.22
CA ARG A 54 -3.74 4.56 -10.88
C ARG A 54 -3.40 4.59 -9.40
N THR A 55 -2.23 5.12 -9.08
CA THR A 55 -1.69 5.18 -7.72
C THR A 55 -2.53 6.09 -6.85
N LEU A 56 -2.78 5.66 -5.61
CA LEU A 56 -3.44 6.45 -4.58
C LEU A 56 -2.40 7.03 -3.61
N TYR A 57 -2.59 8.30 -3.28
CA TYR A 57 -1.68 9.11 -2.48
C TYR A 57 -2.35 9.62 -1.21
N LEU A 58 -1.53 9.89 -0.21
CA LEU A 58 -1.87 10.63 1.00
C LEU A 58 -1.28 12.03 0.94
N PHE A 59 -1.96 12.97 1.60
CA PHE A 59 -1.46 14.32 1.84
C PHE A 59 -1.03 14.48 3.29
N THR A 60 0.19 14.97 3.52
CA THR A 60 0.71 15.06 4.89
C THR A 60 0.11 16.18 5.73
N LYS A 61 -0.59 17.13 5.11
CA LYS A 61 -1.28 18.22 5.81
C LYS A 61 -2.73 17.87 6.16
N ASP A 62 -3.17 16.66 5.84
CA ASP A 62 -4.48 16.17 6.26
C ASP A 62 -4.50 15.72 7.71
N GLY A 63 -5.69 15.81 8.32
CA GLY A 63 -5.98 15.18 9.59
C GLY A 63 -6.64 13.82 9.39
N THR A 64 -6.65 12.98 10.43
CA THR A 64 -7.38 11.72 10.40
C THR A 64 -8.86 11.97 10.10
N GLY A 65 -9.36 11.39 9.01
CA GLY A 65 -10.74 11.56 8.57
C GLY A 65 -11.06 12.94 8.00
N ARG A 66 -10.05 13.79 7.72
CA ARG A 66 -10.27 15.18 7.30
C ARG A 66 -9.27 15.64 6.24
N SER A 67 -9.78 15.96 5.06
CA SER A 67 -9.02 16.57 3.96
C SER A 67 -8.83 18.08 4.17
N SER A 68 -7.58 18.52 4.11
CA SER A 68 -7.17 19.93 3.99
C SER A 68 -7.01 20.35 2.51
N CYS A 69 -7.03 19.40 1.57
CA CYS A 69 -6.89 19.66 0.13
C CYS A 69 -8.23 20.01 -0.54
N THR A 70 -8.45 21.30 -0.83
CA THR A 70 -9.66 21.84 -1.48
C THR A 70 -9.30 22.80 -2.64
N GLY A 71 -10.29 23.19 -3.45
CA GLY A 71 -10.09 24.13 -4.56
C GLY A 71 -9.02 23.64 -5.56
N LEU A 72 -8.07 24.51 -5.92
CA LEU A 72 -6.98 24.15 -6.85
C LEU A 72 -6.12 22.97 -6.38
N CYS A 73 -6.04 22.73 -5.06
CA CYS A 73 -5.38 21.53 -4.55
C CYS A 73 -6.09 20.28 -5.05
N ALA A 74 -7.43 20.23 -4.95
CA ALA A 74 -8.24 19.09 -5.38
C ALA A 74 -8.31 18.95 -6.91
N VAL A 75 -8.00 20.01 -7.67
CA VAL A 75 -7.83 19.92 -9.13
C VAL A 75 -6.52 19.20 -9.46
N ALA A 76 -5.43 19.53 -8.76
CA ALA A 76 -4.15 18.87 -8.96
C ALA A 76 -4.10 17.47 -8.34
N TRP A 77 -4.81 17.27 -7.23
CA TRP A 77 -4.91 16.02 -6.51
C TRP A 77 -6.38 15.60 -6.39
N PRO A 78 -6.97 15.03 -7.46
CA PRO A 78 -8.38 14.64 -7.44
C PRO A 78 -8.64 13.62 -6.33
N PRO A 79 -9.66 13.82 -5.46
CA PRO A 79 -9.99 12.85 -4.43
C PRO A 79 -10.53 11.56 -5.05
N LEU A 80 -10.22 10.41 -4.46
CA LEU A 80 -10.96 9.18 -4.74
C LEU A 80 -12.33 9.29 -4.10
N THR A 81 -13.39 9.37 -4.90
CA THR A 81 -14.78 9.47 -4.43
C THR A 81 -15.50 8.14 -4.54
N ALA A 82 -16.47 7.92 -3.67
CA ALA A 82 -17.40 6.79 -3.75
C ALA A 82 -18.70 7.11 -3.00
N THR A 83 -19.84 6.67 -3.53
CA THR A 83 -21.14 6.78 -2.87
C THR A 83 -21.39 5.67 -1.86
N LYS A 84 -20.73 4.52 -2.05
CA LYS A 84 -20.83 3.36 -1.16
C LYS A 84 -19.51 2.62 -1.12
N LEU A 85 -19.15 2.15 0.07
CA LEU A 85 -17.96 1.32 0.28
C LEU A 85 -18.28 -0.17 0.07
N PRO A 86 -17.31 -0.96 -0.41
CA PRO A 86 -17.46 -2.41 -0.43
C PRO A 86 -17.56 -2.94 1.00
N ALA A 87 -18.40 -3.95 1.21
CA ALA A 87 -18.57 -4.59 2.52
C ALA A 87 -17.29 -5.30 2.99
N ARG A 88 -16.41 -5.69 2.06
CA ARG A 88 -15.14 -6.35 2.36
C ARG A 88 -14.05 -5.87 1.40
N LEU A 89 -12.87 -5.65 1.97
CA LEU A 89 -11.65 -5.44 1.22
C LEU A 89 -11.03 -6.78 0.84
N ALA A 90 -10.92 -7.06 -0.46
CA ALA A 90 -10.30 -8.29 -0.94
C ALA A 90 -8.78 -8.25 -0.69
N GLY A 91 -8.28 -9.12 0.20
CA GLY A 91 -6.84 -9.29 0.44
C GLY A 91 -6.14 -8.12 1.15
N LEU A 92 -6.89 -7.10 1.59
CA LEU A 92 -6.37 -5.88 2.21
C LEU A 92 -6.73 -5.85 3.70
N LYS A 93 -5.71 -5.63 4.54
CA LYS A 93 -5.88 -5.47 5.99
C LYS A 93 -6.04 -3.99 6.32
N GLY A 94 -7.24 -3.56 6.66
CA GLY A 94 -7.50 -2.16 7.01
C GLY A 94 -8.99 -1.87 6.98
N GLN A 95 -9.34 -0.59 7.11
CA GLN A 95 -10.70 -0.11 7.06
C GLN A 95 -10.82 0.99 6.02
N LEU A 96 -11.88 0.92 5.22
CA LEU A 96 -12.33 2.06 4.43
C LEU A 96 -13.36 2.86 5.22
N SER A 97 -13.31 4.17 5.05
CA SER A 97 -14.36 5.09 5.49
C SER A 97 -14.65 6.11 4.40
N LEU A 98 -15.82 6.73 4.47
CA LEU A 98 -16.15 7.92 3.69
C LEU A 98 -15.99 9.12 4.61
N ILE A 99 -15.18 10.09 4.19
CA ILE A 99 -15.06 11.38 4.84
C ILE A 99 -15.93 12.38 4.10
N GLN A 100 -16.60 13.25 4.85
CA GLN A 100 -17.35 14.36 4.28
C GLN A 100 -16.36 15.51 4.01
N ARG A 101 -16.17 15.86 2.73
CA ARG A 101 -15.33 17.00 2.38
C ARG A 101 -16.08 18.31 2.56
N ALA A 102 -15.31 19.40 2.69
CA ALA A 102 -15.85 20.76 2.80
C ALA A 102 -16.58 21.24 1.53
N ASP A 103 -16.30 20.64 0.38
CA ASP A 103 -16.99 20.90 -0.90
C ASP A 103 -18.26 20.05 -1.09
N GLY A 104 -18.63 19.22 -0.10
CA GLY A 104 -19.85 18.41 -0.12
C GLY A 104 -19.68 17.01 -0.70
N GLU A 105 -18.57 16.72 -1.38
CA GLU A 105 -18.35 15.42 -1.99
C GLU A 105 -17.79 14.39 -0.98
N PRO A 106 -18.24 13.12 -1.01
CA PRO A 106 -17.66 12.08 -0.19
C PRO A 106 -16.30 11.65 -0.75
N GLN A 107 -15.31 11.50 0.12
CA GLN A 107 -14.00 10.98 -0.24
C GLN A 107 -13.69 9.70 0.51
N VAL A 108 -13.09 8.75 -0.20
CA VAL A 108 -12.63 7.50 0.37
C VAL A 108 -11.38 7.75 1.20
N ALA A 109 -11.36 7.21 2.41
CA ALA A 109 -10.19 7.16 3.26
C ALA A 109 -9.82 5.71 3.61
N TYR A 110 -8.53 5.41 3.71
CA TYR A 110 -8.01 4.12 4.16
C TYR A 110 -7.33 4.28 5.51
N ASN A 111 -7.80 3.58 6.53
CA ASN A 111 -7.36 3.74 7.92
C ASN A 111 -7.38 5.23 8.38
N GLY A 112 -8.38 5.98 7.91
CA GLY A 112 -8.52 7.42 8.21
C GLY A 112 -7.69 8.36 7.34
N ILE A 113 -6.85 7.85 6.43
CA ILE A 113 -6.05 8.63 5.49
C ILE A 113 -6.89 8.98 4.25
N PRO A 114 -7.20 10.25 3.96
CA PRO A 114 -7.91 10.62 2.73
C PRO A 114 -7.08 10.24 1.49
N LEU A 115 -7.73 9.61 0.50
CA LEU A 115 -7.05 9.09 -0.70
C LEU A 115 -7.24 10.01 -1.90
N TYR A 116 -6.14 10.25 -2.63
CA TYR A 116 -6.12 11.11 -3.80
C TYR A 116 -5.43 10.42 -4.99
N TYR A 117 -5.78 10.86 -6.18
CA TYR A 117 -5.01 10.66 -7.39
C TYR A 117 -4.06 11.84 -7.62
N TRP A 118 -3.07 11.65 -8.49
CA TRP A 118 -2.24 12.72 -9.02
C TRP A 118 -2.65 13.04 -10.46
N LYS A 119 -2.87 14.32 -10.79
CA LYS A 119 -3.35 14.71 -12.12
C LYS A 119 -2.42 14.32 -13.28
N ASP A 120 -1.12 14.23 -13.03
CA ASP A 120 -0.14 13.91 -14.08
C ASP A 120 0.15 12.39 -14.15
N ASP A 121 -0.41 11.58 -13.24
CA ASP A 121 -0.45 10.12 -13.37
C ASP A 121 -1.60 9.73 -14.32
N THR A 122 -1.24 9.47 -15.58
CA THR A 122 -2.20 9.25 -16.68
C THR A 122 -2.47 7.77 -16.95
N LYS A 123 -1.61 6.87 -16.50
CA LYS A 123 -1.75 5.42 -16.74
C LYS A 123 -1.46 4.59 -15.49
N PRO A 124 -1.96 3.35 -15.42
CA PRO A 124 -1.55 2.41 -14.38
C PRO A 124 -0.04 2.26 -14.34
N GLY A 125 0.53 2.22 -13.14
CA GLY A 125 1.98 2.14 -12.94
C GLY A 125 2.67 3.49 -12.70
N ASP A 126 2.06 4.60 -13.09
CA ASP A 126 2.64 5.92 -12.80
C ASP A 126 2.67 6.18 -11.29
N THR A 127 3.80 6.70 -10.81
CA THR A 127 4.03 7.08 -9.39
C THR A 127 4.62 8.49 -9.29
N THR A 128 4.35 9.36 -10.27
CA THR A 128 5.02 10.66 -10.40
C THR A 128 4.63 11.67 -9.33
N GLY A 129 3.52 11.42 -8.62
CA GLY A 129 3.11 12.19 -7.43
C GLY A 129 3.95 11.91 -6.19
N GLN A 130 4.77 10.84 -6.19
CA GLN A 130 5.57 10.46 -5.03
C GLN A 130 6.58 11.57 -4.66
N GLY A 131 6.49 12.07 -3.44
CA GLY A 131 7.41 13.08 -2.89
C GLY A 131 7.16 14.50 -3.40
N VAL A 132 6.08 14.77 -4.13
CA VAL A 132 5.78 16.13 -4.61
C VAL A 132 5.69 17.09 -3.42
N MET A 133 6.49 18.16 -3.48
CA MET A 133 6.64 19.17 -2.42
C MET A 133 6.96 18.57 -1.03
N SER A 134 7.49 17.34 -0.98
CA SER A 134 7.75 16.59 0.26
C SER A 134 6.53 16.39 1.17
N VAL A 135 5.32 16.50 0.61
CA VAL A 135 4.05 16.40 1.36
C VAL A 135 3.04 15.45 0.73
N TRP A 136 3.38 14.79 -0.37
CA TRP A 136 2.54 13.81 -1.06
C TRP A 136 3.26 12.48 -1.21
N PHE A 137 2.61 11.40 -0.83
CA PHE A 137 3.24 10.07 -0.81
C PHE A 137 2.25 8.98 -1.21
N ALA A 138 2.69 8.01 -2.00
CA ALA A 138 1.91 6.84 -2.36
C ALA A 138 1.56 6.06 -1.08
N VAL A 139 0.31 5.60 -0.98
CA VAL A 139 -0.17 4.93 0.24
C VAL A 139 0.31 3.49 0.26
N ASN A 140 1.21 3.16 1.18
CA ASN A 140 1.54 1.77 1.49
C ASN A 140 0.45 1.20 2.43
N PRO A 141 -0.23 0.09 2.06
CA PRO A 141 -1.31 -0.48 2.86
C PRO A 141 -0.83 -1.21 4.12
N ALA A 142 0.47 -1.46 4.26
CA ALA A 142 1.05 -2.10 5.44
C ALA A 142 0.99 -1.17 6.66
N PRO A 143 0.82 -1.73 7.87
CA PRO A 143 0.87 -0.93 9.09
C PRO A 143 2.19 -0.18 9.22
N THR A 144 2.15 1.02 9.80
CA THR A 144 3.35 1.80 10.09
C THR A 144 4.35 1.02 10.93
N VAL A 145 3.86 0.31 11.94
CA VAL A 145 4.64 -0.61 12.77
C VAL A 145 3.94 -1.96 12.79
N GLN A 146 4.69 -3.01 12.47
CA GLN A 146 4.20 -4.38 12.43
C GLN A 146 5.22 -5.36 13.03
N MET A 147 4.74 -6.52 13.44
CA MET A 147 5.60 -7.61 13.88
C MET A 147 6.29 -8.21 12.66
N GLY A 148 7.61 -8.30 12.72
CA GLY A 148 8.45 -9.00 11.75
C GLY A 148 9.38 -9.99 12.45
N ARG A 149 10.32 -10.54 11.68
CA ARG A 149 11.38 -11.39 12.19
C ARG A 149 12.73 -10.91 11.68
N ALA A 150 13.69 -10.85 12.58
CA ALA A 150 15.10 -10.68 12.25
C ALA A 150 15.82 -12.03 12.44
N ALA A 151 16.70 -12.38 11.50
CA ALA A 151 17.32 -13.71 11.45
C ALA A 151 18.02 -14.09 12.78
N ALA A 152 18.70 -13.14 13.42
CA ALA A 152 19.46 -13.36 14.64
C ALA A 152 18.67 -13.11 15.95
N LEU A 153 17.55 -12.39 15.89
CA LEU A 153 16.85 -11.90 17.10
C LEU A 153 15.44 -12.48 17.28
N GLY A 154 14.94 -13.21 16.29
CA GLY A 154 13.57 -13.69 16.30
C GLY A 154 12.58 -12.54 16.07
N SER A 155 11.54 -12.45 16.90
CA SER A 155 10.45 -11.47 16.72
C SER A 155 10.92 -10.04 17.06
N VAL A 156 10.73 -9.13 16.11
CA VAL A 156 11.06 -7.70 16.24
C VAL A 156 9.93 -6.85 15.69
N LEU A 157 9.93 -5.56 15.99
CA LEU A 157 9.10 -4.57 15.30
C LEU A 157 9.79 -4.13 14.02
N THR A 158 8.99 -3.97 12.97
CA THR A 158 9.42 -3.53 11.65
C THR A 158 8.52 -2.41 11.16
N GLY A 159 9.06 -1.58 10.25
CA GLY A 159 8.27 -0.58 9.55
C GLY A 159 7.35 -1.18 8.48
N SER A 160 6.59 -0.33 7.80
CA SER A 160 5.76 -0.73 6.65
C SER A 160 6.55 -1.35 5.49
N ASN A 161 7.85 -1.03 5.39
CA ASN A 161 8.82 -1.59 4.45
C ASN A 161 9.46 -2.92 4.93
N GLY A 162 9.09 -3.45 6.09
CA GLY A 162 9.62 -4.71 6.64
C GLY A 162 11.03 -4.60 7.24
N MET A 163 11.63 -3.42 7.25
CA MET A 163 12.94 -3.18 7.87
C MET A 163 12.80 -3.13 9.40
N THR A 164 13.80 -3.66 10.11
CA THR A 164 13.83 -3.66 11.59
C THR A 164 13.84 -2.24 12.13
N LEU A 165 13.04 -2.02 13.17
CA LEU A 165 13.01 -0.75 13.91
C LEU A 165 13.83 -0.87 15.18
N TYR A 166 14.41 0.25 15.60
CA TYR A 166 15.31 0.36 16.73
C TYR A 166 14.88 1.43 17.71
N THR A 167 15.33 1.27 18.95
CA THR A 167 15.25 2.27 20.02
C THR A 167 16.65 2.68 20.45
N PHE A 168 16.78 3.91 20.91
CA PHE A 168 18.05 4.49 21.36
C PHE A 168 18.03 4.67 22.88
N SER A 169 19.01 4.12 23.59
CA SER A 169 19.04 4.16 25.07
C SER A 169 19.29 5.55 25.65
N LYS A 170 19.81 6.50 24.86
CA LYS A 170 20.00 7.90 25.28
C LYS A 170 18.73 8.76 25.10
N ASP A 171 17.71 8.25 24.43
CA ASP A 171 16.43 8.94 24.33
C ASP A 171 15.64 8.80 25.64
N THR A 172 14.94 9.87 25.99
CA THR A 172 13.97 9.87 27.09
C THR A 172 12.55 9.72 26.53
N ALA A 173 11.58 9.43 27.41
CA ALA A 173 10.20 9.21 27.01
C ALA A 173 9.66 10.38 26.17
N GLY A 174 9.28 10.10 24.91
CA GLY A 174 8.73 11.10 23.99
C GLY A 174 9.73 12.14 23.45
N VAL A 175 11.04 11.98 23.67
CA VAL A 175 12.07 12.92 23.22
C VAL A 175 13.19 12.20 22.49
N SER A 176 13.45 12.62 21.24
CA SER A 176 14.59 12.14 20.45
C SER A 176 15.80 13.06 20.63
N THR A 177 16.91 12.50 21.13
CA THR A 177 18.24 13.13 21.16
C THR A 177 19.03 12.87 19.87
N CYS A 178 18.60 11.90 19.07
CA CYS A 178 19.23 11.56 17.79
C CYS A 178 18.84 12.55 16.69
N VAL A 179 19.65 13.59 16.51
CA VAL A 179 19.50 14.64 15.49
C VAL A 179 20.76 14.77 14.62
N GLY A 180 20.68 15.51 13.51
CA GLY A 180 21.81 15.76 12.61
C GLY A 180 22.43 14.46 12.07
N ALA A 181 23.76 14.32 12.18
CA ALA A 181 24.49 13.15 11.71
C ALA A 181 24.01 11.83 12.36
N CYS A 182 23.47 11.88 13.58
CA CYS A 182 22.84 10.70 14.18
C CYS A 182 21.65 10.24 13.33
N ALA A 183 20.73 11.16 12.99
CA ALA A 183 19.54 10.87 12.20
C ALA A 183 19.84 10.48 10.74
N VAL A 184 21.04 10.79 10.23
CA VAL A 184 21.50 10.28 8.92
C VAL A 184 21.83 8.80 8.99
N ASN A 185 22.47 8.35 10.08
CA ASN A 185 22.81 6.94 10.27
C ASN A 185 21.65 6.13 10.84
N TRP A 186 20.78 6.78 11.60
CA TRP A 186 19.59 6.22 12.23
C TRP A 186 18.35 7.01 11.80
N PRO A 187 17.86 6.81 10.57
CA PRO A 187 16.72 7.57 10.07
C PRO A 187 15.49 7.39 10.97
N PRO A 188 14.87 8.46 11.48
CA PRO A 188 13.67 8.34 12.30
C PRO A 188 12.52 7.74 11.48
N LEU A 189 11.70 6.90 12.11
CA LEU A 189 10.43 6.47 11.51
C LEU A 189 9.45 7.65 11.57
N LEU A 190 9.38 8.40 10.47
CA LEU A 190 8.52 9.56 10.34
C LEU A 190 7.15 9.17 9.77
N VAL A 191 6.11 9.84 10.27
CA VAL A 191 4.76 9.72 9.73
C VAL A 191 4.13 11.07 9.54
N ALA A 192 3.35 11.18 8.48
CA ALA A 192 2.53 12.34 8.23
C ALA A 192 1.30 12.42 9.15
N GLN A 193 0.70 11.25 9.40
CA GLN A 193 -0.53 11.09 10.17
C GLN A 193 -0.31 10.12 11.32
N LEU A 194 -1.36 9.82 12.09
CA LEU A 194 -1.25 8.87 13.20
C LEU A 194 -0.74 7.51 12.70
N PRO A 195 0.23 6.89 13.41
CA PRO A 195 0.79 5.62 13.00
C PRO A 195 -0.25 4.52 13.15
N THR A 196 -0.29 3.62 12.17
CA THR A 196 -1.13 2.42 12.22
C THR A 196 -0.33 1.24 12.77
N ARG A 197 -1.01 0.38 13.52
CA ARG A 197 -0.40 -0.78 14.19
C ARG A 197 -0.87 -2.09 13.57
N GLY A 198 0.06 -3.00 13.31
CA GLY A 198 -0.26 -4.37 12.95
C GLY A 198 -0.91 -5.13 14.10
N ILE A 199 -1.87 -6.02 13.80
CA ILE A 199 -2.69 -6.75 14.78
C ILE A 199 -1.84 -7.46 15.85
N ALA A 200 -0.65 -7.97 15.50
CA ALA A 200 0.21 -8.72 16.41
C ALA A 200 1.07 -7.84 17.34
N VAL A 201 1.12 -6.52 17.12
CA VAL A 201 1.89 -5.60 17.98
C VAL A 201 1.05 -5.26 19.21
N ARG A 202 1.52 -5.66 20.39
CA ARG A 202 0.96 -5.25 21.70
C ARG A 202 1.64 -3.95 22.13
N GLY A 203 1.04 -3.14 23.02
CA GLY A 203 1.62 -1.84 23.41
C GLY A 203 1.18 -0.63 22.56
N GLY A 204 1.39 0.58 23.10
CA GLY A 204 0.93 1.83 22.52
C GLY A 204 1.90 2.38 21.46
N LEU A 205 1.35 2.78 20.31
CA LEU A 205 2.02 3.68 19.38
C LEU A 205 1.57 5.11 19.67
N ALA A 206 2.52 6.04 19.67
CA ALA A 206 2.24 7.45 19.72
C ALA A 206 3.19 8.20 18.76
N THR A 207 3.19 9.52 18.81
CA THR A 207 4.13 10.34 18.04
C THR A 207 4.69 11.46 18.89
N LEU A 208 5.93 11.83 18.63
CA LEU A 208 6.55 13.06 19.11
C LEU A 208 6.80 14.02 17.95
N ILE A 209 6.93 15.31 18.26
CA ILE A 209 7.42 16.33 17.31
C ILE A 209 8.91 16.52 17.57
N ARG A 210 9.71 16.32 16.53
CA ARG A 210 11.16 16.51 16.56
C ARG A 210 11.50 18.01 16.50
N PRO A 211 12.73 18.42 16.86
CA PRO A 211 13.15 19.83 16.76
C PRO A 211 13.06 20.42 15.34
N ASP A 212 13.15 19.58 14.31
CA ASP A 212 12.98 19.96 12.91
C ASP A 212 11.51 20.08 12.47
N GLY A 213 10.55 19.87 13.38
CA GLY A 213 9.11 19.92 13.13
C GLY A 213 8.53 18.63 12.56
N SER A 214 9.34 17.62 12.23
CA SER A 214 8.86 16.34 11.73
C SER A 214 8.25 15.49 12.85
N ARG A 215 7.27 14.66 12.49
CA ARG A 215 6.54 13.79 13.42
C ARG A 215 7.13 12.38 13.39
N GLN A 216 7.70 11.93 14.51
CA GLN A 216 8.31 10.61 14.65
C GLN A 216 7.43 9.68 15.46
N VAL A 217 7.38 8.41 15.05
CA VAL A 217 6.64 7.36 15.75
C VAL A 217 7.39 6.92 17.00
N THR A 218 6.64 6.71 18.08
CA THR A 218 7.13 6.08 19.31
C THR A 218 6.42 4.76 19.57
N TYR A 219 7.12 3.83 20.22
CA TYR A 219 6.57 2.60 20.78
C TYR A 219 6.93 2.52 22.25
N GLN A 220 5.93 2.41 23.12
CA GLN A 220 6.15 2.47 24.58
C GLN A 220 6.99 3.69 24.98
N ASP A 221 6.62 4.86 24.43
CA ASP A 221 7.31 6.16 24.58
C ASP A 221 8.76 6.24 24.09
N LYS A 222 9.31 5.17 23.51
CA LYS A 222 10.64 5.19 22.88
C LYS A 222 10.53 5.59 21.41
N PRO A 223 11.31 6.57 20.94
CA PRO A 223 11.34 6.93 19.52
C PRO A 223 11.86 5.75 18.67
N LEU A 224 11.23 5.53 17.51
CA LEU A 224 11.59 4.45 16.60
C LEU A 224 12.45 4.96 15.45
N TYR A 225 13.46 4.19 15.09
CA TYR A 225 14.42 4.49 14.02
C TYR A 225 14.64 3.29 13.12
N TYR A 226 15.00 3.56 11.88
CA TYR A 226 15.67 2.61 10.99
C TYR A 226 17.19 2.65 11.21
N TRP A 227 17.89 1.66 10.68
CA TRP A 227 19.35 1.64 10.61
C TRP A 227 19.81 1.71 9.15
N LYS A 228 20.75 2.62 8.83
CA LYS A 228 21.27 2.77 7.46
C LYS A 228 22.00 1.52 6.93
N GLY A 229 22.47 0.66 7.84
CA GLY A 229 23.23 -0.54 7.48
C GLY A 229 22.35 -1.77 7.24
N ASP A 230 21.05 -1.69 7.52
CA ASP A 230 20.11 -2.73 7.11
C ASP A 230 19.74 -2.51 5.65
N LEU A 231 19.95 -3.52 4.81
CA LEU A 231 19.79 -3.42 3.36
C LEU A 231 18.52 -4.13 2.85
N LYS A 232 17.97 -5.06 3.64
CA LYS A 232 16.74 -5.80 3.30
C LYS A 232 15.93 -6.18 4.54
N PRO A 233 14.62 -6.48 4.38
CA PRO A 233 13.81 -7.01 5.46
C PRO A 233 14.44 -8.24 6.12
N GLY A 234 14.42 -8.26 7.45
CA GLY A 234 15.03 -9.32 8.26
C GLY A 234 16.48 -9.09 8.67
N ASP A 235 17.15 -8.08 8.10
CA ASP A 235 18.40 -7.57 8.65
C ASP A 235 18.14 -6.95 10.03
N ALA A 236 19.10 -7.10 10.93
CA ALA A 236 19.08 -6.41 12.22
C ALA A 236 20.49 -5.97 12.66
N ALA A 237 21.31 -5.47 11.73
CA ALA A 237 22.71 -5.12 11.98
C ALA A 237 22.90 -3.93 12.93
N GLY A 238 21.83 -3.16 13.20
CA GLY A 238 21.83 -2.10 14.20
C GLY A 238 21.80 -2.59 15.66
N GLU A 239 21.55 -3.87 15.92
CA GLU A 239 21.50 -4.39 17.28
C GLU A 239 22.85 -4.24 17.99
N GLY A 240 22.85 -3.62 19.17
CA GLY A 240 24.05 -3.49 20.00
C GLY A 240 25.08 -2.47 19.49
N VAL A 241 24.78 -1.72 18.43
CA VAL A 241 25.70 -0.68 17.93
C VAL A 241 26.02 0.29 19.07
N MET A 242 27.31 0.46 19.35
CA MET A 242 27.83 1.29 20.44
C MET A 242 27.23 0.98 21.84
N ASN A 243 26.64 -0.21 22.04
CA ASN A 243 25.93 -0.62 23.25
C ASN A 243 24.77 0.32 23.65
N VAL A 244 24.23 1.08 22.71
CA VAL A 244 23.16 2.07 22.97
C VAL A 244 21.96 1.94 22.02
N TRP A 245 22.04 1.05 21.04
CA TRP A 245 20.96 0.76 20.10
C TRP A 245 20.42 -0.65 20.32
N SER A 246 19.09 -0.78 20.32
CA SER A 246 18.43 -2.07 20.47
C SER A 246 17.25 -2.18 19.53
N ALA A 247 17.12 -3.30 18.85
CA ALA A 247 15.97 -3.65 18.03
C ALA A 247 14.71 -3.56 18.91
N ALA A 248 13.71 -2.84 18.42
CA ALA A 248 12.44 -2.70 19.09
C ALA A 248 11.73 -4.06 19.07
N ARG A 249 11.27 -4.53 20.23
CA ARG A 249 10.60 -5.82 20.39
C ARG A 249 9.18 -5.61 20.95
N PRO A 250 8.19 -6.40 20.51
CA PRO A 250 6.80 -6.31 20.97
C PRO A 250 6.63 -6.66 22.45
#